data_AF-A0A392THF9-F1
#
_entry.id   AF-A0A392THF9-F1
#
_cell.length_a   1.000
_cell.length_b   1.000
_cell.length_c   1.000
_cell.angle_alpha   90.00
_cell.angle_beta   90.00
_cell.angle_gamma   90.00
#
_symmetry.space_group_name_H-M   'P 1'
#
loop_
_entity.id
_entity.type
_entity.pdbx_description
1 polymer ?
#
loop_
_entity_poly.entity_id
_entity_poly.type
_entity_poly.pdbx_seq_one_letter_code
_entity_poly.pdbx_strand_id
1 'polypeptide(L)' 'MDINYNDFKLVIEQAIDFEALKANEFDVEHFFTDQDWSKFLDLLNGPVYPILVKDLWPRCEIYDKVEAEKEYALKVA' A
#
# COMPACT_ATOMS: atom_id res chain seq x y z
N MET A 1 18.63 7.30 0.61
CA MET A 1 18.59 7.00 2.06
C MET A 1 19.52 5.83 2.32
N ASP A 2 20.34 5.89 3.37
CA ASP A 2 21.24 4.79 3.75
C ASP A 2 20.58 3.96 4.87
N ILE A 3 19.56 3.18 4.50
CA ILE A 3 18.79 2.31 5.40
C ILE A 3 19.15 0.87 5.06
N ASN A 4 19.45 0.03 6.05
CA ASN A 4 19.76 -1.37 5.81
C ASN A 4 18.54 -2.08 5.22
N TYR A 5 18.75 -2.91 4.19
CA TYR A 5 17.68 -3.67 3.54
C TYR A 5 16.84 -4.50 4.52
N ASN A 6 17.47 -5.04 5.57
CA ASN A 6 16.82 -5.86 6.59
C ASN A 6 15.99 -5.03 7.58
N ASP A 7 16.23 -3.73 7.68
CA ASP A 7 15.48 -2.83 8.55
C ASP A 7 14.14 -2.40 7.92
N PHE A 8 13.91 -2.68 6.63
CA PHE A 8 12.62 -2.43 5.98
C PHE A 8 11.54 -3.38 6.51
N LYS A 9 10.68 -2.86 7.37
CA LYS A 9 9.41 -3.48 7.75
C LYS A 9 8.29 -2.98 6.83
N LEU A 10 7.91 -3.81 5.86
CA LEU A 10 6.75 -3.51 5.02
C LEU A 10 5.48 -3.74 5.84
N VAL A 11 4.58 -2.76 5.82
CA VAL A 11 3.22 -2.90 6.34
C VAL A 11 2.30 -2.98 5.13
N ILE A 12 1.53 -4.06 5.05
CA ILE A 12 0.55 -4.27 4.00
C ILE A 12 -0.80 -3.96 4.61
N GLU A 13 -1.41 -2.85 4.20
CA GLU A 13 -2.76 -2.53 4.60
C GLU A 13 -3.74 -3.35 3.76
N GLN A 14 -4.66 -4.04 4.44
CA GLN A 14 -5.81 -4.67 3.81
C GLN A 14 -6.97 -3.68 3.80
N ALA A 15 -7.74 -3.66 2.71
CA ALA A 15 -8.89 -2.76 2.62
C ALA A 15 -9.95 -3.10 3.66
N ILE A 16 -10.10 -4.39 3.97
CA ILE A 16 -10.97 -4.92 5.02
C ILE A 16 -10.20 -6.02 5.76
N ASP A 17 -10.04 -5.85 7.07
CA ASP A 17 -9.43 -6.81 7.98
C ASP A 17 -10.50 -7.29 8.97
N PHE A 18 -11.10 -8.45 8.69
CA PHE A 18 -12.14 -9.04 9.53
C PHE A 18 -11.60 -9.51 10.88
N GLU A 19 -10.32 -9.88 10.98
CA GLU A 19 -9.71 -10.29 12.25
C GLU A 19 -9.61 -9.10 13.20
N ALA A 20 -9.14 -7.94 12.70
CA ALA A 20 -9.08 -6.71 13.47
C ALA A 20 -10.48 -6.22 13.87
N LEU A 21 -11.46 -6.26 12.96
CA LEU A 21 -12.84 -5.88 13.28
C LEU A 21 -13.42 -6.77 14.38
N LYS A 22 -13.24 -8.08 14.28
CA LYS A 22 -13.72 -9.04 15.28
C LYS A 22 -13.05 -8.86 16.64
N ALA A 23 -11.74 -8.57 16.66
CA ALA A 23 -11.00 -8.23 17.88
C ALA A 23 -11.53 -6.96 18.58
N ASN A 24 -12.21 -6.08 17.85
CA ASN A 24 -12.87 -4.88 18.35
C ASN A 24 -14.40 -5.06 18.50
N GLU A 25 -14.88 -6.30 18.63
CA GLU A 25 -16.29 -6.65 18.83
C GLU A 25 -17.22 -6.35 17.63
N PHE A 26 -16.65 -6.14 16.43
CA PHE A 26 -17.40 -6.00 15.19
C PHE A 26 -17.34 -7.29 14.36
N ASP A 27 -18.27 -8.21 14.60
CA ASP A 27 -18.40 -9.45 13.81
C ASP A 27 -19.37 -9.24 12.62
N VAL A 28 -18.81 -8.70 11.53
CA VAL A 28 -19.57 -8.33 10.30
C VAL A 28 -19.19 -9.16 9.08
N GLU A 29 -18.26 -10.12 9.22
CA GLU A 29 -17.75 -10.92 8.11
C GLU A 29 -18.86 -11.66 7.36
N HIS A 30 -19.81 -12.23 8.11
CA HIS A 30 -20.95 -12.97 7.57
C HIS A 30 -21.78 -12.16 6.57
N PHE A 31 -21.94 -10.84 6.78
CA PHE A 31 -22.67 -9.98 5.84
C PHE A 31 -22.06 -9.96 4.43
N PHE A 32 -20.76 -10.22 4.30
CA PHE A 32 -20.06 -10.23 3.02
C PHE A 32 -19.92 -11.64 2.46
N THR A 33 -19.61 -12.63 3.30
CA THR A 33 -19.45 -14.02 2.87
C THR A 33 -20.76 -14.63 2.38
N ASP A 34 -21.89 -14.30 3.02
CA ASP A 34 -23.22 -14.81 2.65
C ASP A 34 -23.68 -14.29 1.28
N GLN A 35 -23.05 -13.21 0.79
CA GLN A 35 -23.28 -12.62 -0.54
C GLN A 35 -22.26 -13.08 -1.58
N ASP A 36 -21.39 -14.05 -1.26
CA ASP A 36 -20.29 -14.54 -2.11
C ASP A 36 -19.25 -13.46 -2.49
N TRP A 37 -19.09 -12.41 -1.66
CA TRP A 37 -18.14 -11.32 -1.95
C TRP A 37 -16.68 -11.66 -1.60
N SER A 38 -16.41 -12.83 -1.01
CA SER A 38 -15.05 -13.22 -0.56
C SER A 38 -14.01 -13.07 -1.67
N LYS A 39 -14.31 -13.51 -2.90
CA LYS A 39 -13.39 -13.39 -4.04
C LYS A 39 -13.09 -11.94 -4.44
N PHE A 40 -14.07 -11.05 -4.28
CA PHE A 40 -13.90 -9.64 -4.57
C PHE A 40 -13.02 -8.96 -3.51
N LEU A 41 -13.19 -9.33 -2.25
CA LEU A 41 -12.34 -8.85 -1.15
C LEU A 41 -10.90 -9.35 -1.28
N ASP A 42 -10.71 -10.62 -1.68
CA ASP A 42 -9.39 -11.17 -1.98
C ASP A 42 -8.70 -10.40 -3.12
N LEU A 43 -9.46 -10.03 -4.16
CA LEU A 43 -8.95 -9.23 -5.27
C LEU A 43 -8.59 -7.81 -4.83
N LEU A 44 -9.39 -7.18 -3.97
CA LEU A 44 -9.11 -5.85 -3.40
C LEU A 44 -7.82 -5.84 -2.59
N ASN A 45 -7.57 -6.91 -1.83
CA ASN A 45 -6.33 -7.06 -1.06
C ASN A 45 -5.12 -7.31 -1.97
N GLY A 46 -5.33 -7.92 -3.14
CA GLY A 46 -4.39 -7.97 -4.27
C GLY A 46 -3.04 -8.63 -3.96
N PRO A 47 -2.25 -8.97 -5.00
CA PRO A 47 -0.87 -9.38 -4.78
C PRO A 47 -0.03 -8.14 -4.42
N VAL A 48 0.47 -8.10 -3.20
CA VAL A 48 1.59 -7.21 -2.87
C VAL A 48 2.88 -7.87 -3.31
N TYR A 49 3.81 -7.08 -3.85
CA TYR A 49 5.15 -7.51 -4.24
C TYR A 49 6.19 -6.92 -3.27
N PRO A 50 6.38 -7.49 -2.05
CA PRO A 50 7.24 -6.89 -1.03
C PRO A 50 8.67 -6.63 -1.48
N ILE A 51 9.23 -7.55 -2.27
CA ILE A 51 10.61 -7.43 -2.78
C ILE A 51 10.71 -6.23 -3.72
N LEU A 52 9.77 -6.10 -4.66
CA LEU A 52 9.75 -4.97 -5.60
C LEU A 52 9.63 -3.64 -4.85
N VAL A 53 8.78 -3.57 -3.84
CA VAL A 53 8.62 -2.35 -3.01
C VAL A 53 9.91 -2.04 -2.26
N LYS A 54 10.54 -3.04 -1.63
CA LYS A 54 11.81 -2.87 -0.90
C LYS A 54 12.97 -2.48 -1.81
N ASP A 55 12.99 -2.96 -3.04
CA ASP A 55 14.05 -2.64 -4.01
C ASP A 55 13.87 -1.25 -4.62
N LEU A 56 12.62 -0.82 -4.81
CA LEU A 56 12.28 0.47 -5.42
C LEU A 56 12.39 1.62 -4.42
N TRP A 57 11.86 1.45 -3.21
CA TRP A 57 11.72 2.53 -2.22
C TRP A 57 13.02 3.29 -1.90
N PRO A 58 14.17 2.62 -1.69
CA PRO A 58 15.44 3.31 -1.42
C PRO A 58 15.99 4.09 -2.61
N ARG A 59 15.54 3.75 -3.82
CA ARG A 59 15.95 4.35 -5.10
C ARG A 59 15.03 5.49 -5.53
N CYS A 60 13.91 5.70 -4.84
CA CYS A 60 13.02 6.82 -5.11
C CYS A 60 13.69 8.13 -4.71
N GLU A 61 13.71 9.08 -5.64
CA GLU A 61 14.05 10.47 -5.36
C GLU A 61 12.78 11.18 -4.89
N ILE A 62 12.89 11.92 -3.78
CA ILE A 62 11.78 12.75 -3.29
C ILE A 62 11.96 14.11 -3.93
N TYR A 63 11.03 14.48 -4.81
CA TYR A 63 10.99 15.80 -5.42
C TYR A 63 10.12 16.73 -4.58
N ASP A 64 10.67 17.88 -4.20
CA ASP A 64 9.92 18.93 -3.55
C ASP A 64 9.16 19.80 -4.57
N LYS A 65 8.32 20.71 -4.05
CA LYS A 65 7.52 21.61 -4.89
C LYS A 65 8.40 22.49 -5.79
N VAL A 66 9.57 22.90 -5.32
CA VAL A 66 10.48 23.78 -6.05
C VAL A 66 11.14 23.03 -7.21
N GLU A 67 11.53 21.78 -7.00
CA GLU A 67 12.09 20.90 -8.02
C GLU A 67 11.05 20.54 -9.08
N ALA A 68 9.81 20.28 -8.67
CA ALA A 68 8.70 20.04 -9.59
C ALA A 68 8.39 21.29 -10.46
N GLU A 69 8.37 22.49 -9.87
CA GLU A 69 8.16 23.73 -10.62
C GLU A 69 9.31 24.03 -11.60
N LYS A 70 10.56 23.73 -11.22
CA LYS A 70 11.72 23.83 -12.12
C LYS A 70 11.61 22.86 -13.30
N GLU A 71 11.27 21.60 -13.05
CA GLU A 71 11.09 20.61 -14.10
C GLU A 71 9.95 21.03 -15.07
N TYR A 72 8.85 21.53 -14.53
CA TYR A 72 7.73 22.02 -15.34
C TYR A 72 8.14 23.19 -16.25
N ALA A 73 8.87 24.17 -15.71
CA ALA A 73 9.37 25.30 -16.50
C ALA A 73 10.33 24.87 -17.62
N LEU A 74 11.13 23.82 -17.40
CA LEU A 74 12.04 23.26 -18.42
C LEU A 74 11.30 22.48 -19.52
N LYS A 75 10.18 21.82 -19.20
CA LYS A 75 9.40 21.03 -20.18
C LYS A 75 8.43 21.87 -21.04
N VAL A 76 8.08 23.07 -20.59
CA VAL A 76 7.15 23.99 -21.29
C VAL A 76 7.90 25.03 -22.16
N ALA A 77 9.24 25.03 -22.11
CA ALA A 77 10.11 25.89 -22.92
C ALA A 77 10.37 25.35 -24.34
#